data_AF-A0A838R4M9-F1
#
_entry.id   AF-A0A838R4M9-F1
#
_cell.length_a   1.000
_cell.length_b   1.000
_cell.length_c   1.000
_cell.angle_alpha   90.00
_cell.angle_beta   90.00
_cell.angle_gamma   90.00
#
_symmetry.space_group_name_H-M   'P 1'
#
loop_
_entity.id
_entity.type
_entity.pdbx_description
1 polymer ?
#
loop_
_entity_poly.entity_id
_entity_poly.type
_entity_poly.pdbx_seq_one_letter_code
_entity_poly.pdbx_strand_id
1 'polypeptide(L)' 'MTAVLHFYLVDVFADAPLTGNPLALVVDAGQIEEPVMRALAHELN' A
#
# COMPACT_ATOMS: atom_id res chain seq x y z
N MET A 1 -6.17 -15.34 14.02
CA MET A 1 -6.87 -15.18 12.73
C MET A 1 -5.94 -14.42 11.80
N THR A 2 -5.68 -14.93 10.62
CA THR A 2 -4.92 -14.24 9.56
C THR A 2 -5.91 -13.48 8.69
N ALA A 3 -5.67 -12.18 8.48
CA ALA A 3 -6.44 -11.38 7.54
C ALA A 3 -5.73 -11.38 6.17
N VAL A 4 -6.50 -11.50 5.10
CA VAL A 4 -6.01 -11.30 3.73
C VAL A 4 -6.17 -9.81 3.40
N LEU A 5 -5.08 -9.18 2.98
CA LEU A 5 -5.07 -7.78 2.53
C LEU A 5 -4.73 -7.75 1.04
N HIS A 6 -5.46 -6.95 0.29
CA HIS A 6 -5.14 -6.67 -1.11
C HIS A 6 -4.42 -5.33 -1.19
N PHE A 7 -3.31 -5.30 -1.92
CA PHE A 7 -2.58 -4.07 -2.16
C PHE A 7 -2.08 -4.00 -3.60
N TYR A 8 -1.79 -2.77 -4.02
CA TYR A 8 -1.26 -2.45 -5.33
C TYR A 8 -0.04 -1.55 -5.17
N LEU A 9 0.96 -1.76 -6.03
CA LEU A 9 2.04 -0.79 -6.24
C LEU A 9 1.71 0.00 -7.50
N VAL A 10 1.56 1.32 -7.36
CA VAL A 10 1.17 2.21 -8.43
C VAL A 10 2.24 3.30 -8.57
N ASP A 11 2.77 3.46 -9.78
CA ASP A 11 3.58 4.63 -10.11
C ASP A 11 2.65 5.82 -10.37
N VAL A 12 2.51 6.72 -9.39
CA VAL A 12 1.74 7.95 -9.59
C VAL A 12 2.56 8.97 -10.38
N PHE A 13 1.87 9.85 -11.11
CA PHE A 13 2.47 10.84 -12.02
C PHE A 13 3.27 10.21 -13.17
N ALA A 14 2.85 9.04 -13.65
CA ALA A 14 3.51 8.31 -14.72
C ALA A 14 2.52 7.70 -15.71
N ASP A 15 2.96 7.61 -16.96
CA ASP A 15 2.24 6.92 -18.05
C ASP A 15 2.95 5.61 -18.47
N ALA A 16 4.09 5.28 -17.84
CA ALA A 16 4.85 4.05 -18.06
C ALA A 16 5.41 3.49 -16.73
N PRO A 17 5.57 2.16 -16.60
CA PRO A 17 6.14 1.56 -15.38
C PRO A 17 7.53 2.12 -15.03
N LEU A 18 7.78 2.28 -13.73
CA LEU A 18 9.06 2.72 -13.15
C LEU A 18 9.48 4.16 -13.49
N THR A 19 8.52 5.02 -13.87
CA THR A 19 8.82 6.42 -14.25
C THR A 19 8.20 7.48 -13.33
N GLY A 20 7.42 7.07 -12.34
CA GLY A 20 6.70 7.96 -11.42
C GLY A 20 7.22 7.91 -9.99
N ASN A 21 6.36 8.29 -9.05
CA ASN A 21 6.59 8.06 -7.63
C ASN A 21 5.80 6.80 -7.19
N PRO A 22 6.46 5.71 -6.75
CA PRO A 22 5.74 4.52 -6.34
C PRO A 22 4.92 4.77 -5.07
N LEU A 23 3.67 4.31 -5.09
CA LEU A 23 2.72 4.37 -3.98
C LEU A 23 2.17 2.97 -3.72
N ALA A 24 2.29 2.51 -2.46
CA ALA A 24 1.56 1.36 -1.97
C ALA A 24 0.13 1.75 -1.58
N LEU A 25 -0.86 1.16 -2.26
CA LEU A 25 -2.28 1.35 -1.95
C LEU A 25 -2.85 0.06 -1.35
N VAL A 26 -3.29 0.12 -0.09
CA VAL A 26 -4.05 -0.96 0.58
C VAL A 26 -5.54 -0.63 0.49
N VAL A 27 -6.34 -1.54 -0.08
CA VAL A 27 -7.80 -1.35 -0.23
C VAL A 27 -8.56 -1.93 0.95
N ASP A 28 -9.82 -1.51 1.13
CA ASP A 28 -10.72 -1.99 2.19
C ASP A 28 -10.13 -1.87 3.61
N ALA A 29 -9.31 -0.85 3.84
CA ALA A 29 -8.54 -0.66 5.07
C ALA A 29 -9.37 -0.27 6.31
N GLY A 30 -10.71 -0.25 6.22
CA GLY A 30 -11.59 0.15 7.32
C GLY A 30 -11.55 -0.77 8.55
N GLN A 31 -10.90 -1.92 8.46
CA GLN A 31 -10.68 -2.86 9.58
C GLN A 31 -9.22 -2.94 10.02
N ILE A 32 -8.33 -2.10 9.46
CA ILE A 32 -6.91 -2.11 9.80
C ILE A 32 -6.68 -1.13 10.93
N GLU A 33 -6.16 -1.62 12.04
CA GLU A 33 -5.79 -0.76 13.16
C GLU A 33 -4.56 0.10 12.80
N GLU A 34 -4.50 1.32 13.33
CA GLU A 34 -3.41 2.27 13.03
C GLU A 34 -1.99 1.70 13.24
N PRO A 35 -1.70 0.92 14.31
CA PRO A 35 -0.37 0.32 14.48
C PRO A 35 0.00 -0.63 13.32
N VAL A 36 -0.99 -1.34 12.77
CA VAL A 36 -0.79 -2.23 11.63
C VAL A 36 -0.58 -1.40 10.36
N MET A 37 -1.36 -0.34 10.14
CA MET A 37 -1.14 0.57 9.01
C MET A 37 0.28 1.13 9.02
N ARG A 38 0.79 1.53 10.19
CA ARG A 38 2.14 2.07 10.34
C ARG A 38 3.23 1.02 10.07
N ALA A 39 3.02 -0.21 10.54
CA ALA A 39 3.92 -1.31 10.25
C ALA A 39 3.95 -1.64 8.75
N LEU A 40 2.80 -1.64 8.07
CA LEU A 40 2.70 -1.84 6.64
C LEU A 40 3.41 -0.73 5.85
N ALA A 41 3.24 0.53 6.26
CA ALA A 41 3.97 1.64 5.65
C ALA A 41 5.49 1.45 5.80
N HIS A 42 5.98 1.16 7.01
CA HIS A 42 7.41 0.94 7.21
C HIS A 42 7.95 -0.27 6.41
N GLU A 43 7.18 -1.34 6.24
CA GLU A 43 7.56 -2.50 5.43
C GLU A 43 7.64 -2.16 3.93
N LEU A 44 6.76 -1.28 3.45
CA LEU A 44 6.66 -0.88 2.04
C LEU A 44 7.44 0.40 1.71
N ASN A 45 8.22 0.92 2.67
CA ASN A 45 9.06 2.14 2.63
C ASN A 45 8.33 3.47 2.91
#